data_AF-A0A926J8K1-F1
#
_entry.id   AF-A0A926J8K1-F1
#
_cell.length_a   1.000
_cell.length_b   1.000
_cell.length_c   1.000
_cell.angle_alpha   90.00
_cell.angle_beta   90.00
_cell.angle_gamma   90.00
#
_symmetry.space_group_name_H-M   'P 1'
#
loop_
_entity.id
_entity.type
_entity.pdbx_description
1 polymer ?
#
loop_
_entity_poly.entity_id
_entity_poly.type
_entity_poly.pdbx_seq_one_letter_code
_entity_poly.pdbx_strand_id
1 'polypeptide(L)' 'MAGGVELGAGWNRRGEMSGNDYVSLSLAAPEFGPRRLYANLGRAAGQDDDDAFAIIWNPAD' A
#
# COMPACT_ATOMS: atom_id res chain seq x y z
N MET A 1 -3.24 16.48 -13.67
CA MET A 1 -4.34 15.49 -13.61
C MET A 1 -3.70 14.16 -13.25
N ALA A 2 -4.15 13.48 -12.19
CA ALA A 2 -3.64 12.14 -11.88
C ALA A 2 -4.04 11.21 -13.05
N GLY A 3 -3.06 10.68 -13.79
CA GLY A 3 -3.25 10.09 -15.12
C GLY A 3 -3.98 8.74 -15.11
N GLY A 4 -5.25 8.72 -14.70
CA GLY A 4 -6.06 7.51 -14.54
C GLY A 4 -5.78 6.74 -13.24
N VAL A 5 -4.91 7.27 -12.37
CA VAL A 5 -4.58 6.68 -11.08
C VAL A 5 -5.70 6.96 -10.08
N GLU A 6 -6.40 5.92 -9.67
CA GLU A 6 -7.40 5.94 -8.60
C GLU A 6 -6.83 5.31 -7.32
N LEU A 7 -6.73 6.12 -6.26
CA LEU A 7 -6.64 5.59 -4.91
C LEU A 7 -8.05 5.25 -4.44
N GLY A 8 -8.27 3.97 -4.13
CA GLY A 8 -9.51 3.49 -3.54
C GLY A 8 -9.57 3.81 -2.05
N ALA A 9 -9.98 2.84 -1.24
CA ALA A 9 -10.03 2.99 0.21
C ALA A 9 -8.71 2.58 0.89
N GLY A 10 -8.45 3.20 2.04
CA GLY A 10 -7.38 2.87 2.97
C GLY A 10 -7.95 2.45 4.33
N TRP A 11 -7.30 1.47 4.97
CA TRP A 11 -7.72 0.91 6.25
C TRP A 11 -6.53 0.76 7.19
N ASN A 12 -6.64 1.27 8.40
CA ASN A 12 -5.70 0.93 9.47
C ASN A 12 -6.05 -0.47 10.00
N ARG A 13 -5.09 -1.38 9.92
CA ARG A 13 -5.21 -2.77 10.38
C ARG A 13 -4.09 -3.07 11.36
N ARG A 14 -4.29 -4.08 12.21
CA ARG A 14 -3.26 -4.60 13.10
C ARG A 14 -2.81 -5.98 12.61
N GLY A 15 -1.50 -6.18 12.48
CA GLY A 15 -0.93 -7.45 12.05
C GLY A 15 -1.17 -8.52 13.11
N GLU A 16 -1.80 -9.63 12.75
CA GLU A 16 -2.12 -10.70 13.70
C GLU A 16 -0.87 -11.38 14.28
N MET A 17 0.19 -11.50 13.48
CA MET A 17 1.46 -12.09 13.89
C MET A 17 2.40 -11.12 14.62
N SER A 18 2.44 -9.85 14.18
CA SER A 18 3.40 -8.86 14.70
C SER A 18 2.82 -7.95 15.79
N GLY A 19 1.50 -7.83 15.88
CA GLY A 19 0.81 -6.86 16.74
C GLY A 19 0.94 -5.40 16.27
N ASN A 20 1.67 -5.14 15.18
CA ASN A 20 1.94 -3.79 14.71
C ASN A 20 0.81 -3.28 13.82
N ASP A 21 0.54 -1.97 13.92
CA ASP A 21 -0.44 -1.30 13.07
C ASP A 21 0.17 -1.05 11.67
N TYR A 22 -0.62 -1.28 10.63
CA TYR A 22 -0.27 -1.09 9.22
C TYR A 22 -1.45 -0.51 8.45
N VAL A 23 -1.18 0.22 7.38
CA VAL A 23 -2.26 0.74 6.51
C VAL A 23 -2.39 -0.18 5.30
N SER A 24 -3.56 -0.76 5.09
CA SER A 24 -3.87 -1.46 3.84
C SER A 24 -4.56 -0.50 2.89
N LEU A 25 -4.17 -0.48 1.63
CA LEU A 25 -4.70 0.46 0.64
C LEU A 25 -4.95 -0.21 -0.70
N SER A 26 -6.01 0.25 -1.36
CA SER A 26 -6.38 -0.21 -2.70
C SER A 26 -6.08 0.87 -3.72
N LEU A 27 -5.43 0.49 -4.81
CA LEU A 27 -5.04 1.42 -5.88
C LEU A 27 -5.28 0.78 -7.24
N ALA A 28 -5.82 1.54 -8.17
CA ALA A 28 -5.95 1.17 -9.56
C ALA A 28 -5.19 2.20 -10.38
N ALA A 29 -4.27 1.75 -11.22
CA ALA A 29 -3.54 2.63 -12.11
C ALA A 29 -3.42 1.95 -13.48
N PRO A 30 -3.50 2.70 -14.59
CA PRO A 30 -3.45 2.12 -15.94
C PRO A 30 -2.20 1.26 -16.18
N GLU A 31 -1.07 1.63 -15.57
CA GLU A 31 0.22 0.94 -15.64
C GLU A 31 0.22 -0.44 -14.95
N PHE A 32 -0.73 -0.72 -14.06
CA PHE A 32 -0.87 -1.99 -13.36
C PHE A 32 -1.95 -2.91 -13.98
N GLY A 33 -2.49 -2.51 -15.14
CA GLY A 33 -3.53 -3.24 -15.84
C GLY A 33 -4.94 -3.00 -15.27
N PRO A 34 -5.95 -3.76 -15.74
CA PRO A 34 -7.36 -3.50 -15.41
C PRO A 34 -7.73 -3.86 -13.96
N ARG A 35 -6.80 -4.38 -13.16
CA ARG A 35 -7.08 -4.93 -11.83
C ARG A 35 -6.70 -3.91 -10.77
N ARG A 36 -7.57 -3.75 -9.76
CA ARG A 36 -7.26 -2.99 -8.56
C ARG A 36 -6.23 -3.77 -7.74
N LEU A 37 -5.09 -3.16 -7.46
CA LEU A 37 -4.05 -3.67 -6.60
C LEU A 37 -4.43 -3.44 -5.13
N TYR A 38 -4.07 -4.41 -4.31
CA TYR A 38 -4.08 -4.27 -2.85
C TYR A 38 -2.63 -4.23 -2.39
N ALA A 39 -2.27 -3.15 -1.71
CA ALA A 39 -0.94 -2.97 -1.18
C ALA A 39 -1.03 -2.62 0.31
N ASN A 40 0.04 -2.95 1.04
CA ASN A 40 0.16 -2.60 2.44
C ASN A 40 1.27 -1.57 2.60
N LEU A 41 0.95 -0.49 3.28
CA LEU A 41 1.87 0.53 3.72
C LEU A 41 2.51 0.05 5.03
N GLY A 42 3.79 -0.29 4.94
CA GLY A 42 4.64 -0.56 6.10
C GLY A 42 5.54 0.63 6.37
N ARG A 43 6.02 0.76 7.61
CA ARG A 43 7.14 1.66 7.89
C ARG A 43 8.35 1.21 7.07
N ALA A 44 9.03 2.14 6.40
CA ALA A 44 10.21 1.81 5.62
C ALA A 44 11.34 1.35 6.56
N ALA A 45 11.71 0.07 6.50
CA ALA A 45 12.83 -0.47 7.28
C ALA A 45 14.14 0.19 6.84
N GLY A 46 14.93 0.71 7.79
CA GLY A 46 16.23 1.34 7.52
C GLY A 46 16.16 2.82 7.12
N GLN A 47 15.03 3.50 7.34
CA GLN A 47 14.94 4.96 7.26
C GLN A 47 14.96 5.57 8.67
N ASP A 48 15.74 6.64 8.85
CA ASP A 48 15.78 7.44 10.09
C ASP A 48 14.53 8.33 10.26
N ASP A 49 13.72 8.44 9.19
CA ASP A 49 12.49 9.23 9.17
C ASP A 49 11.29 8.35 9.52
N ASP A 50 10.62 8.72 10.60
CA ASP A 50 9.44 8.04 11.13
C ASP A 50 8.20 8.18 10.23
N ASP A 51 8.21 9.17 9.32
CA ASP A 51 7.14 9.46 8.36
C ASP A 51 7.38 8.79 6.98
N ALA A 52 8.49 8.04 6.83
CA ALA A 52 8.78 7.31 5.60
C ALA A 52 8.07 5.95 5.57
N PHE A 53 7.21 5.77 4.58
CA PHE A 53 6.46 4.54 4.38
C PHE A 53 6.79 3.86 3.05
N ALA A 54 6.84 2.53 3.07
CA ALA A 54 7.01 1.70 1.89
C ALA A 54 5.69 1.03 1.51
N ILE A 55 5.39 1.04 0.21
CA ILE A 55 4.26 0.30 -0.34
C ILE A 55 4.75 -1.10 -0.73
N ILE A 56 4.16 -2.11 -0.10
CA ILE A 56 4.47 -3.51 -0.35
C ILE A 56 3.27 -4.11 -1.08
N TRP A 57 3.49 -4.59 -2.30
CA TRP A 57 2.50 -5.36 -3.04
C TRP A 57 3.18 -6.54 -3.74
N ASN A 58 2.40 -7.61 -3.94
CA ASN A 58 2.82 -8.71 -4.79
C ASN A 58 2.10 -8.56 -6.14
N PRO A 59 2.81 -8.56 -7.28
CA PRO A 59 2.17 -8.59 -8.58
C PRO A 59 1.35 -9.89 -8.70
N ALA A 60 0.08 -9.77 -9.04
CA ALA A 60 -0.70 -10.92 -9.49
C ALA A 60 -0.29 -11.19 -10.95
N ASP A 61 0.12 -12.43 -11.22
CA ASP A 61 0.35 -12.95 -12.58
C ASP A 61 -0.88 -12.73 -13.49
#